data_AF-A0A1E7MVD0-F1
#
_entry.id   AF-A0A1E7MVD0-F1
#
_cell.length_a   1.000
_cell.length_b   1.000
_cell.length_c   1.000
_cell.angle_alpha   90.00
_cell.angle_beta   90.00
_cell.angle_gamma   90.00
#
_symmetry.space_group_name_H-M   'P 1'
#
loop_
_entity.id
_entity.type
_entity.pdbx_description
1 polymer ?
#
loop_
_entity_poly.entity_id
_entity_poly.type
_entity_poly.pdbx_seq_one_letter_code
_entity_poly.pdbx_strand_id
1 'polypeptide(L)'
;MAVDGSNMAHAVIETAVKERTRLQTGRSRATALVVLVLLAGLGLFLALVVGKSDPTSAPTCNGTTMTRNDECRIWSNHGGGGTYGYQEMIDRRESGKGVWQVVGFVGTGLSVVLMGVAVTKLNPERPWGKPVTAVCPRCYQPNLREKLTVHTISRGRTNYRYSGIVTLCTPVCGFSAVRQR
;
A
#
# COMPACT_ATOMS: atom_id res chain seq x y z
N MET A 1 17.48 13.52 33.89
CA MET A 1 16.41 12.54 34.21
C MET A 1 16.74 11.27 33.44
N ALA A 2 17.23 10.24 34.12
CA ALA A 2 17.55 8.97 33.51
C ALA A 2 16.23 8.33 33.04
N VAL A 3 16.05 8.21 31.73
CA VAL A 3 14.99 7.35 31.21
C VAL A 3 15.49 5.93 31.41
N ASP A 4 14.85 5.17 32.28
CA ASP A 4 15.29 3.84 32.70
C ASP A 4 15.55 2.94 31.48
N GLY A 5 16.79 2.47 31.35
CA GLY A 5 17.20 1.59 30.26
C GLY A 5 16.42 0.27 30.20
N SER A 6 15.83 -0.16 31.33
CA SER A 6 14.92 -1.31 31.41
C SER A 6 13.64 -1.09 30.60
N ASN A 7 12.98 0.07 30.76
CA ASN A 7 11.75 0.40 30.03
C ASN A 7 11.99 0.46 28.52
N MET A 8 13.17 0.93 28.09
CA MET A 8 13.56 0.94 26.67
C MET A 8 13.81 -0.46 26.12
N ALA A 9 14.54 -1.30 26.86
CA ALA A 9 14.81 -2.69 26.46
C ALA A 9 13.50 -3.48 26.29
N HIS A 10 12.56 -3.31 27.22
CA HIS A 10 11.23 -3.91 27.14
C HIS A 10 10.46 -3.45 25.88
N ALA A 11 10.44 -2.16 25.57
CA ALA A 11 9.75 -1.64 24.38
C ALA A 11 10.30 -2.19 23.05
N VAL A 12 11.64 -2.36 22.96
CA VAL A 12 12.29 -2.90 21.76
C VAL A 12 12.03 -4.41 21.62
N ILE A 13 12.03 -5.18 22.72
CA ILE A 13 11.66 -6.60 22.73
C ILE A 13 10.19 -6.76 22.32
N GLU A 14 9.29 -5.99 22.91
CA GLU A 14 7.86 -6.07 22.61
C GLU A 14 7.59 -5.76 21.13
N THR A 15 8.27 -4.75 20.59
CA THR A 15 8.19 -4.42 19.15
C THR A 15 8.63 -5.60 18.28
N ALA A 16 9.73 -6.25 18.63
CA ALA A 16 10.24 -7.42 17.91
C ALA A 16 9.30 -8.63 17.99
N VAL A 17 8.73 -8.91 19.17
CA VAL A 17 7.76 -9.99 19.38
C VAL A 17 6.46 -9.71 18.63
N LYS A 18 5.96 -8.47 18.68
CA LYS A 18 4.77 -8.02 17.94
C LYS A 18 4.96 -8.11 16.44
N GLU A 19 6.14 -7.76 15.94
CA GLU A 19 6.47 -7.91 14.52
C GLU A 19 6.46 -9.39 14.10
N ARG A 20 7.05 -10.28 14.92
CA ARG A 20 7.08 -11.72 14.65
C ARG A 20 5.68 -12.34 14.66
N THR A 21 4.85 -12.02 15.65
CA THR A 21 3.46 -12.52 15.73
C THR A 21 2.60 -12.00 14.57
N ARG A 22 2.81 -10.75 14.15
CA ARG A 22 2.15 -10.18 12.97
C ARG A 22 2.54 -10.90 11.67
N LEU A 23 3.78 -11.35 11.56
CA LEU A 23 4.24 -12.17 10.43
C LEU A 23 3.65 -13.59 10.50
N GLN A 24 3.64 -14.23 11.67
CA GLN A 24 3.11 -15.59 11.85
C GLN A 24 1.61 -15.70 11.55
N THR A 25 0.82 -14.69 11.89
CA THR A 25 -0.65 -14.77 11.73
C THR A 25 -1.11 -14.74 10.28
N GLY A 26 -0.29 -14.27 9.33
CA GLY A 26 -0.63 -14.17 7.90
C GLY A 26 -1.83 -13.25 7.56
N ARG A 27 -2.61 -12.83 8.56
CA ARG A 27 -3.82 -12.01 8.43
C ARG A 27 -3.55 -10.66 7.80
N SER A 28 -2.39 -10.07 8.09
CA SER A 28 -1.94 -8.81 7.49
C SER A 28 -1.64 -8.94 5.99
N ARG A 29 -1.18 -10.11 5.54
CA ARG A 29 -1.02 -10.43 4.11
C ARG A 29 -2.39 -10.60 3.47
N ALA A 30 -3.27 -11.40 4.07
CA ALA A 30 -4.60 -11.65 3.51
C ALA A 30 -5.39 -10.35 3.33
N THR A 31 -5.44 -9.48 4.34
CA THR A 31 -6.14 -8.19 4.23
C THR A 31 -5.49 -7.27 3.21
N ALA A 32 -4.16 -7.17 3.16
CA ALA A 32 -3.46 -6.37 2.16
C ALA A 32 -3.76 -6.85 0.73
N LEU A 33 -3.74 -8.16 0.50
CA LEU A 33 -4.03 -8.73 -0.83
C LEU A 33 -5.48 -8.47 -1.24
N VAL A 34 -6.44 -8.66 -0.34
CA VAL A 34 -7.87 -8.40 -0.64
C VAL A 34 -8.07 -6.93 -1.06
N VAL A 35 -7.50 -5.98 -0.31
CA VAL A 35 -7.60 -4.55 -0.65
C VAL A 35 -6.94 -4.26 -2.00
N LEU A 36 -5.77 -4.82 -2.27
CA LEU A 36 -5.07 -4.59 -3.54
C LEU A 36 -5.80 -5.20 -4.73
N VAL A 37 -6.44 -6.37 -4.58
CA VAL A 37 -7.27 -6.98 -5.62
C VAL A 37 -8.49 -6.10 -5.92
N LEU A 38 -9.14 -5.55 -4.89
CA LEU A 38 -10.26 -4.64 -5.08
C LEU A 38 -9.85 -3.35 -5.81
N LEU A 39 -8.70 -2.78 -5.46
CA LEU A 39 -8.15 -1.59 -6.14
C LEU A 39 -7.76 -1.89 -7.58
N ALA A 40 -7.14 -3.05 -7.83
CA ALA A 40 -6.82 -3.49 -9.18
C ALA A 40 -8.10 -3.67 -10.02
N GLY A 41 -9.13 -4.32 -9.47
CA GLY A 41 -10.42 -4.48 -10.12
C GLY A 41 -11.10 -3.15 -10.43
N LEU A 42 -11.07 -2.19 -9.49
CA LEU A 42 -11.61 -0.85 -9.69
C LEU A 42 -10.83 -0.08 -10.78
N GLY A 43 -9.50 -0.17 -10.77
CA GLY A 43 -8.66 0.45 -11.81
C GLY A 43 -8.95 -0.11 -13.20
N LEU A 44 -9.10 -1.44 -13.29
CA LEU A 44 -9.46 -2.13 -14.53
C LEU A 44 -10.85 -1.72 -15.03
N PHE A 45 -11.81 -1.60 -14.10
CA PHE A 45 -13.16 -1.12 -14.42
C PHE A 45 -13.14 0.31 -14.96
N LEU A 46 -12.40 1.22 -14.33
CA LEU A 46 -12.23 2.59 -14.82
C LEU A 46 -11.57 2.61 -16.20
N ALA A 47 -10.56 1.75 -16.44
CA ALA A 47 -9.89 1.68 -17.72
C ALA A 47 -10.79 1.18 -18.85
N LEU A 48 -11.50 0.07 -18.62
CA LEU A 48 -12.21 -0.66 -19.67
C LEU A 48 -13.65 -0.23 -19.88
N VAL A 49 -14.32 0.29 -18.85
CA VAL A 49 -15.74 0.65 -18.92
C VAL A 49 -15.91 2.16 -19.06
N VAL A 50 -15.24 2.93 -18.19
CA VAL A 50 -15.38 4.40 -18.17
C VAL A 50 -14.48 5.05 -19.22
N GLY A 51 -13.23 4.57 -19.33
CA GLY A 51 -12.22 5.12 -20.23
C GLY A 51 -12.34 4.70 -21.69
N LYS A 52 -13.23 3.76 -22.03
CA LYS A 52 -13.37 3.27 -23.41
C LYS A 52 -13.82 4.38 -24.36
N SER A 53 -12.92 4.79 -25.24
CA SER A 53 -13.20 5.61 -26.41
C SER A 53 -13.83 4.74 -27.50
N ASP A 54 -15.05 5.09 -27.90
CA ASP A 54 -15.70 4.50 -29.08
C ASP A 54 -15.73 5.59 -30.16
N PRO A 55 -14.80 5.54 -31.15
CA PRO A 55 -14.61 6.60 -32.14
C PRO A 55 -15.79 6.74 -33.11
N THR A 56 -16.72 5.80 -33.10
CA THR A 56 -17.88 5.75 -34.01
C THR A 56 -19.18 6.24 -33.36
N SER A 57 -19.17 6.51 -32.06
CA SER A 57 -20.38 6.94 -31.35
C SER A 57 -20.55 8.45 -31.43
N ALA A 58 -21.67 8.92 -31.99
CA ALA A 58 -21.96 10.34 -32.11
C ALA A 58 -21.96 11.03 -30.74
N PRO A 59 -21.41 12.26 -30.62
CA PRO A 59 -21.45 13.03 -29.38
C PRO A 59 -22.89 13.41 -29.03
N THR A 60 -23.17 13.54 -27.74
CA THR A 60 -24.48 13.95 -27.22
C THR A 60 -24.39 15.32 -26.56
N CYS A 61 -25.35 16.20 -26.84
CA CYS A 61 -25.53 17.50 -26.20
C CYS A 61 -26.84 17.48 -25.41
N ASN A 62 -26.84 17.75 -24.10
CA ASN A 62 -28.06 17.77 -23.27
C ASN A 62 -28.99 16.54 -23.45
N GLY A 63 -28.41 15.37 -23.73
CA GLY A 63 -29.16 14.11 -23.93
C GLY A 63 -29.57 13.81 -25.38
N THR A 64 -29.41 14.72 -26.34
CA THR A 64 -29.66 14.47 -27.76
C THR A 64 -28.37 14.20 -28.53
N THR A 65 -28.39 13.23 -29.43
CA THR A 65 -27.28 12.93 -30.35
C THR A 65 -27.13 14.05 -31.38
N MET A 66 -25.93 14.59 -31.53
CA MET A 66 -25.64 15.63 -32.51
C MET A 66 -25.31 15.04 -33.89
N THR A 67 -25.61 15.81 -34.93
CA THR A 67 -25.13 15.59 -36.29
C THR A 67 -23.98 16.55 -36.64
N ARG A 68 -23.28 16.32 -37.75
CA ARG A 68 -22.02 17.03 -38.09
C ARG A 68 -22.16 18.55 -38.25
N ASN A 69 -23.37 19.04 -38.50
CA ASN A 69 -23.69 20.45 -38.71
C ASN A 69 -24.36 21.10 -37.48
N ASP A 70 -24.59 20.34 -36.41
CA ASP A 70 -25.21 20.88 -35.20
C ASP A 70 -24.18 21.57 -34.30
N GLU A 71 -24.63 22.62 -33.62
CA GLU A 71 -23.88 23.30 -32.56
C GLU A 71 -24.53 23.02 -31.20
N CYS A 72 -23.70 22.71 -30.20
CA CYS A 72 -24.14 22.49 -28.83
C CYS A 72 -23.88 23.72 -27.98
N ARG A 73 -24.93 24.30 -27.39
CA ARG A 73 -24.78 25.41 -26.45
C ARG A 73 -24.93 24.91 -25.03
N ILE A 74 -23.83 24.94 -24.27
CA ILE A 74 -23.81 24.57 -22.86
C ILE A 74 -23.86 25.85 -22.03
N TRP A 75 -24.85 25.98 -21.16
CA TRP A 75 -24.92 27.05 -20.18
C TRP A 75 -24.43 26.53 -18.84
N SER A 76 -23.34 27.08 -18.32
CA SER A 76 -22.80 26.71 -17.01
C SER A 76 -22.48 27.96 -16.19
N ASN A 77 -22.91 27.99 -14.93
CA ASN A 77 -22.61 29.11 -14.02
C ASN A 77 -21.18 29.08 -13.44
N HIS A 78 -20.43 27.98 -13.63
CA HIS A 78 -19.13 27.75 -12.98
C HIS A 78 -17.92 27.79 -13.93
N GLY A 79 -18.07 28.43 -15.10
CA GLY A 79 -17.03 28.49 -16.12
C GLY A 79 -16.92 27.18 -16.92
N GLY A 80 -17.10 27.28 -18.24
CA GLY A 80 -17.20 26.12 -19.13
C GLY A 80 -18.45 26.11 -20.02
N GLY A 81 -19.26 27.17 -19.97
CA GLY A 81 -20.34 27.42 -20.90
C GLY A 81 -19.83 28.05 -22.20
N GLY A 82 -20.38 27.63 -23.33
CA GLY A 82 -19.96 28.03 -24.68
C GLY A 82 -20.80 27.34 -25.76
N THR A 83 -20.59 27.75 -27.00
CA THR A 83 -21.08 27.07 -28.20
C THR A 83 -19.96 26.15 -28.71
N TYR A 84 -20.23 24.86 -28.78
CA TYR A 84 -19.28 23.84 -29.20
C TYR A 84 -19.76 23.17 -30.47
N GLY A 85 -18.89 23.07 -31.47
CA GLY A 85 -19.17 22.33 -32.70
C GLY A 85 -19.11 20.81 -32.49
N TYR A 86 -19.48 20.04 -33.52
CA TYR A 86 -19.44 18.58 -33.50
C TYR A 86 -18.05 18.00 -33.16
N GLN A 87 -16.99 18.53 -33.80
CA GLN A 87 -15.61 18.06 -33.60
C GLN A 87 -15.08 18.37 -32.19
N GLU A 88 -15.37 19.57 -31.67
CA GLU A 88 -14.96 19.96 -30.32
C GLU A 88 -15.62 19.08 -29.25
N MET A 89 -16.88 18.68 -29.45
CA MET A 89 -17.55 17.75 -28.54
C MET A 89 -16.94 16.35 -28.56
N ILE A 90 -16.42 15.89 -29.71
CA ILE A 90 -15.66 14.63 -29.80
C ILE A 90 -14.35 14.77 -29.04
N ASP A 91 -13.53 15.80 -29.32
CA ASP A 91 -12.25 16.01 -28.66
C ASP A 91 -12.37 16.10 -27.14
N ARG A 92 -13.39 16.80 -26.64
CA ARG A 92 -13.64 16.96 -25.20
C ARG A 92 -14.02 15.63 -24.55
N ARG A 93 -14.83 14.82 -25.24
CA ARG A 93 -15.25 13.49 -24.78
C ARG A 93 -14.08 12.51 -24.80
N GLU A 94 -13.30 12.50 -25.87
CA GLU A 94 -12.13 11.64 -26.02
C GLU A 94 -11.04 12.00 -25.00
N SER A 95 -10.80 13.29 -24.76
CA SER A 95 -9.88 13.76 -23.72
C SER A 95 -10.32 13.29 -22.33
N GLY A 96 -11.60 13.45 -21.99
CA GLY A 96 -12.13 13.01 -20.69
C GLY A 96 -12.02 11.49 -20.49
N LYS A 97 -12.41 10.72 -21.51
CA LYS A 97 -12.33 9.24 -21.47
C LYS A 97 -10.88 8.75 -21.45
N GLY A 98 -10.00 9.36 -22.24
CA GLY A 98 -8.58 9.03 -22.28
C GLY A 98 -7.89 9.21 -20.92
N VAL A 99 -8.24 10.28 -20.18
CA VAL A 99 -7.73 10.47 -18.81
C VAL A 99 -8.15 9.32 -17.89
N TRP A 100 -9.43 8.92 -17.91
CA TRP A 100 -9.90 7.79 -17.10
C TRP A 100 -9.25 6.47 -17.49
N GLN A 101 -8.98 6.28 -18.78
CA GLN A 101 -8.27 5.10 -19.28
C GLN A 101 -6.84 5.03 -18.72
N VAL A 102 -6.09 6.13 -18.79
CA VAL A 102 -4.72 6.23 -18.27
C VAL A 102 -4.70 6.02 -16.76
N VAL A 103 -5.58 6.71 -16.02
CA VAL A 103 -5.69 6.56 -14.56
C VAL A 103 -5.99 5.12 -14.17
N GLY A 104 -6.91 4.46 -14.90
CA GLY A 104 -7.27 3.06 -14.65
C GLY A 104 -6.09 2.10 -14.85
N PHE A 105 -5.36 2.21 -15.96
CA PHE A 105 -4.19 1.36 -16.22
C PHE A 105 -3.06 1.60 -15.22
N VAL A 106 -2.72 2.86 -14.92
CA VAL A 106 -1.68 3.21 -13.95
C VAL A 106 -2.04 2.69 -12.56
N GLY A 107 -3.28 2.90 -12.11
CA GLY A 107 -3.76 2.42 -10.81
C GLY A 107 -3.74 0.90 -10.70
N THR A 108 -4.13 0.21 -11.78
CA THR A 108 -4.08 -1.26 -11.85
C THR A 108 -2.64 -1.77 -11.78
N GLY A 109 -1.74 -1.21 -12.60
CA GLY A 109 -0.33 -1.58 -12.62
C GLY A 109 0.34 -1.39 -11.25
N LEU A 110 0.09 -0.25 -10.59
CA LEU A 110 0.61 0.02 -9.25
C LEU A 110 0.09 -0.99 -8.22
N SER A 111 -1.20 -1.34 -8.30
CA SER A 111 -1.81 -2.32 -7.39
C SER A 111 -1.17 -3.70 -7.53
N VAL A 112 -0.88 -4.14 -8.76
CA VAL A 112 -0.18 -5.41 -9.03
C VAL A 112 1.24 -5.41 -8.48
N VAL A 113 2.00 -4.32 -8.67
CA VAL A 113 3.35 -4.18 -8.12
C VAL A 113 3.34 -4.27 -6.59
N LEU A 114 2.42 -3.53 -5.94
CA LEU A 114 2.25 -3.57 -4.49
C LEU A 114 1.83 -4.96 -4.01
N MET A 115 1.06 -5.70 -4.81
CA MET A 115 0.67 -7.08 -4.50
C MET A 115 1.89 -8.00 -4.43
N GLY A 116 2.82 -7.88 -5.38
CA GLY A 116 4.10 -8.61 -5.35
C GLY A 116 4.95 -8.27 -4.11
N VAL A 117 5.00 -6.99 -3.72
CA VAL A 117 5.69 -6.55 -2.50
C VAL A 117 5.01 -7.14 -1.25
N ALA A 118 3.67 -7.10 -1.19
CA ALA A 118 2.92 -7.69 -0.08
C ALA A 118 3.19 -9.19 0.06
N VAL A 119 3.19 -9.95 -1.05
CA VAL A 119 3.49 -11.39 -1.03
C VAL A 119 4.90 -11.67 -0.52
N THR A 120 5.90 -10.90 -0.95
CA THR A 120 7.32 -11.14 -0.62
C THR A 120 7.73 -10.64 0.78
N LYS A 121 7.11 -9.55 1.25
CA LYS A 121 7.44 -8.92 2.55
C LYS A 121 6.56 -9.41 3.68
N LEU A 122 5.30 -9.76 3.42
CA LEU A 122 4.34 -10.25 4.42
C LEU A 122 4.21 -11.79 4.40
N ASN A 123 5.17 -12.50 3.79
CA ASN A 123 5.14 -13.96 3.78
C ASN A 123 5.32 -14.50 5.23
N PRO A 124 4.35 -15.29 5.76
CA PRO A 124 4.48 -15.90 7.09
C PRO A 124 5.64 -16.89 7.19
N GLU A 125 6.06 -17.49 6.08
CA GLU A 125 7.20 -18.41 6.03
C GLU A 125 8.54 -17.69 6.09
N ARG A 126 8.57 -16.37 5.89
CA ARG A 126 9.82 -15.61 5.95
C ARG A 126 10.34 -15.61 7.39
N PRO A 127 11.51 -16.20 7.64
CA PRO A 127 12.01 -16.30 9.00
C PRO A 127 12.34 -14.90 9.55
N TRP A 128 11.98 -14.68 10.81
CA TRP A 128 12.26 -13.43 11.50
C TRP A 128 13.75 -13.32 11.82
N GLY A 129 14.44 -12.31 11.28
CA GLY A 129 15.86 -12.09 11.56
C GLY A 129 16.82 -13.10 10.90
N LYS A 130 18.12 -12.91 11.16
CA LYS A 130 19.19 -13.81 10.70
C LYS A 130 19.40 -14.93 11.73
N PRO A 131 19.69 -16.17 11.30
CA PRO A 131 20.07 -17.23 12.22
C PRO A 131 21.39 -16.88 12.93
N VAL A 132 21.48 -17.22 14.21
CA VAL A 132 22.71 -17.15 15.00
C VAL A 132 23.24 -18.56 15.16
N THR A 133 24.53 -18.77 14.97
CA THR A 133 25.16 -20.09 15.09
C THR A 133 25.21 -20.60 16.54
N ALA A 134 25.04 -19.71 17.52
CA ALA A 134 25.00 -20.05 18.94
C ALA A 134 23.69 -20.74 19.34
N VAL A 135 23.80 -21.72 20.23
CA VAL A 135 22.65 -22.37 20.86
C VAL A 135 21.95 -21.43 21.84
N CYS A 136 20.63 -21.57 21.93
CA CYS A 136 19.82 -20.77 22.83
C CYS A 136 20.19 -21.02 24.30
N PRO A 137 20.50 -19.99 25.11
CA PRO A 137 21.02 -20.18 26.47
C PRO A 137 20.00 -20.79 27.46
N ARG A 138 18.71 -20.76 27.12
CA ARG A 138 17.63 -21.30 27.98
C ARG A 138 17.20 -22.72 27.64
N CYS A 139 17.17 -23.08 26.35
CA CYS A 139 16.69 -24.39 25.90
C CYS A 139 17.68 -25.15 25.01
N TYR A 140 18.89 -24.63 24.81
CA TYR A 140 19.98 -25.26 24.07
C TYR A 140 19.62 -25.71 22.65
N GLN A 141 18.58 -25.12 22.05
CA GLN A 141 18.16 -25.39 20.68
C GLN A 141 18.85 -24.42 19.70
N PRO A 142 19.13 -24.84 18.44
CA PRO A 142 19.77 -23.99 17.42
C PRO A 142 18.82 -22.98 16.77
N ASN A 143 17.65 -22.72 17.38
CA ASN A 143 16.60 -21.84 16.84
C ASN A 143 16.76 -20.36 17.24
N LEU A 144 18.01 -19.93 17.46
CA LEU A 144 18.32 -18.57 17.87
C LEU A 144 18.38 -17.65 16.65
N ARG A 145 17.64 -16.54 16.69
CA ARG A 145 17.61 -15.56 15.59
C ARG A 145 17.79 -14.14 16.10
N GLU A 146 18.46 -13.32 15.30
CA GLU A 146 18.76 -11.93 15.63
C GLU A 146 18.25 -10.97 14.56
N LYS A 147 17.71 -9.84 15.02
CA LYS A 147 17.28 -8.75 14.14
C LYS A 147 17.52 -7.40 14.81
N LEU A 148 18.09 -6.47 14.05
CA LEU A 148 18.14 -5.07 14.44
C LEU A 148 16.71 -4.52 14.46
N THR A 149 16.25 -4.12 15.62
CA THR A 149 14.92 -3.53 15.83
C THR A 149 15.09 -2.08 16.24
N VAL A 150 14.32 -1.20 15.61
CA VAL A 150 14.33 0.23 15.87
C VAL A 150 12.95 0.62 16.36
N HIS A 151 12.90 1.30 17.50
CA HIS A 151 11.67 1.83 18.08
C HIS A 151 11.81 3.34 18.23
N THR A 152 10.84 4.08 17.70
CA THR A 152 10.82 5.55 17.79
C THR A 152 9.69 5.95 18.71
N ILE A 153 10.01 6.70 19.76
CA ILE A 153 9.04 7.25 20.72
C ILE A 153 8.95 8.75 20.50
N SER A 154 7.76 9.25 20.19
CA SER A 154 7.47 10.69 20.16
C SER A 154 7.09 11.17 21.56
N ARG A 155 7.81 12.15 22.11
CA ARG A 155 7.47 12.80 23.38
C ARG A 155 7.31 14.30 23.14
N GLY A 156 6.06 14.75 22.95
CA GLY A 156 5.77 16.14 22.56
C GLY A 156 6.24 16.42 21.13
N ARG A 157 7.09 17.45 20.95
CA ARG A 157 7.68 17.82 19.64
C ARG A 157 8.96 17.06 19.28
N THR A 158 9.56 16.32 20.22
CA THR A 158 10.81 15.59 20.00
C THR A 158 10.58 14.10 19.79
N ASN A 159 11.26 13.55 18.80
CA ASN A 159 11.27 12.13 18.49
C ASN A 159 12.57 11.50 18.99
N TYR A 160 12.47 10.53 19.88
CA TYR A 160 13.60 9.75 20.37
C TYR A 160 13.64 8.42 19.62
N ARG A 161 14.79 8.12 18.98
CA ARG A 161 14.99 6.90 18.22
C ARG A 161 15.89 5.95 19.01
N TYR A 162 15.37 4.78 19.35
CA TYR A 162 16.10 3.72 20.04
C TYR A 162 16.34 2.57 19.06
N SER A 163 17.57 2.06 19.02
CA SER A 163 17.92 0.89 18.21
C SER A 163 18.66 -0.14 19.05
N GLY A 164 18.27 -1.41 18.93
CA GLY A 164 18.94 -2.52 19.59
C GLY A 164 18.89 -3.77 18.73
N ILE A 165 19.90 -4.64 18.85
CA ILE A 165 19.87 -5.97 18.23
C ILE A 165 19.11 -6.86 19.20
N VAL A 166 17.95 -7.36 18.75
CA VAL A 166 17.10 -8.25 19.53
C VAL A 166 17.38 -9.69 19.11
N THR A 167 17.67 -10.53 20.09
CA THR A 167 17.88 -11.96 19.93
C THR A 167 16.65 -12.69 20.45
N LEU A 168 15.98 -13.48 19.62
CA LEU A 168 14.79 -14.25 19.99
C LEU A 168 15.00 -15.74 19.74
N CYS A 169 14.51 -16.55 20.65
CA CYS A 169 14.51 -18.01 20.60
C CYS A 169 13.07 -18.50 20.80
N THR A 170 12.31 -18.54 19.70
CA THR A 170 10.92 -19.01 19.69
C THR A 170 10.70 -19.92 18.46
N PRO A 171 9.73 -20.86 18.49
CA PRO A 171 8.66 -21.01 19.48
C PRO A 171 9.05 -21.73 20.78
N VAL A 172 10.24 -22.33 20.88
CA VAL A 172 10.54 -23.34 21.91
C VAL A 172 10.52 -22.83 23.36
N CYS A 173 11.28 -21.78 23.70
CA CYS A 173 11.46 -21.38 25.10
C CYS A 173 11.27 -19.89 25.40
N GLY A 174 10.82 -19.11 24.40
CA GLY A 174 10.46 -17.71 24.57
C GLY A 174 11.62 -16.81 25.02
N PHE A 175 12.87 -17.24 24.88
CA PHE A 175 14.01 -16.44 25.32
C PHE A 175 14.17 -15.20 24.42
N SER A 176 14.33 -14.06 25.05
CA SER A 176 14.54 -12.76 24.41
C SER A 176 15.67 -12.00 25.09
N ALA A 177 16.60 -11.48 24.33
CA ALA A 177 17.67 -10.61 24.81
C ALA A 177 17.83 -9.40 23.89
N VAL A 178 18.33 -8.29 24.42
CA VAL A 178 18.68 -7.09 23.63
C VAL A 178 20.12 -6.72 23.93
N ARG A 179 20.89 -6.48 22.87
CA ARG A 179 22.19 -5.82 22.96
C ARG A 179 22.12 -4.46 22.28
N GLN A 180 22.70 -3.45 22.91
CA GLN A 180 22.89 -2.15 22.27
C GLN A 180 23.89 -2.29 21.11
N ARG A 181 23.71 -1.45 20.08
CA ARG A 181 24.64 -1.35 18.96
C ARG A 181 25.79 -0.41 19.32
#